data_AF-A0A844MIW9-F1
#
_entry.id   AF-A0A844MIW9-F1
#
_cell.length_a   1.000
_cell.length_b   1.000
_cell.length_c   1.000
_cell.angle_alpha   90.00
_cell.angle_beta   90.00
_cell.angle_gamma   90.00
#
_symmetry.space_group_name_H-M   'P 1'
#
loop_
_entity.id
_entity.type
_entity.pdbx_description
1 polymer ?
#
loop_
_entity_poly.entity_id
_entity_poly.type
_entity_poly.pdbx_seq_one_letter_code
_entity_poly.pdbx_strand_id
1 'polypeptide(L)'
;MLLDGERTTYEQVRGRVSRGELLQLLISNEQFAWLRNISMLVVEIDETLNADEPVTLEDAQSLLDSARQLLTPAEDGNTFEKKYYNALQREPDVALAHAEITQILAQK
;
A
#
# COMPACT_ATOMS: atom_id res chain seq x y z
N MET A 1 2.26 4.41 -10.11
CA MET A 1 1.16 5.04 -9.34
C MET A 1 1.59 5.47 -7.94
N LEU A 2 1.57 4.60 -6.92
CA LEU A 2 1.95 5.00 -5.54
C LEU A 2 3.46 5.27 -5.39
N LEU A 3 4.30 4.32 -5.82
CA LEU A 3 5.76 4.48 -5.80
C LEU A 3 6.18 5.67 -6.68
N ASP A 4 5.60 5.81 -7.86
CA ASP A 4 5.94 6.90 -8.78
C ASP A 4 5.54 8.27 -8.23
N GLY A 5 4.37 8.37 -7.57
CA GLY A 5 3.93 9.61 -6.92
C GLY A 5 4.82 9.99 -5.73
N GLU A 6 5.21 9.01 -4.90
CA GLU A 6 6.12 9.25 -3.77
C GLU A 6 7.52 9.61 -4.26
N ARG A 7 8.03 8.91 -5.29
CA ARG A 7 9.29 9.23 -5.95
C ARG A 7 9.27 10.64 -6.52
N THR A 8 8.23 11.01 -7.25
CA THR A 8 8.11 12.34 -7.84
C THR A 8 8.14 13.43 -6.77
N THR A 9 7.40 13.24 -5.67
CA THR A 9 7.40 14.16 -4.53
C THR A 9 8.78 14.25 -3.87
N TYR A 10 9.49 13.13 -3.73
CA TYR A 10 10.84 13.10 -3.17
C TYR A 10 11.85 13.82 -4.09
N GLU A 11 11.82 13.53 -5.39
CA GLU A 11 12.74 14.09 -6.38
C GLU A 11 12.57 15.61 -6.56
N GLN A 12 11.36 16.14 -6.36
CA GLN A 12 11.12 17.59 -6.37
C GLN A 12 11.90 18.34 -5.29
N VAL A 13 12.13 17.70 -4.14
CA VAL A 13 12.82 18.33 -2.99
C VAL A 13 14.29 17.95 -2.92
N ARG A 14 14.64 16.71 -3.30
CA ARG A 14 15.98 16.12 -3.09
C ARG A 14 16.79 15.94 -4.37
N GLY A 15 16.19 16.17 -5.55
CA GLY A 15 16.79 15.88 -6.84
C GLY A 15 16.55 14.45 -7.31
N ARG A 16 16.92 14.17 -8.56
CA ARG A 16 16.68 12.87 -9.21
C ARG A 16 17.39 11.73 -8.48
N VAL A 17 16.73 10.58 -8.39
CA VAL A 17 17.31 9.36 -7.83
C VAL A 17 17.47 8.28 -8.90
N SER A 18 18.56 7.53 -8.83
CA SER A 18 18.75 6.32 -9.62
C SER A 18 17.86 5.19 -9.12
N ARG A 19 17.76 4.10 -9.90
CA ARG A 19 16.99 2.92 -9.51
C ARG A 19 17.56 2.24 -8.24
N GLY A 20 18.89 2.18 -8.11
CA GLY A 20 19.54 1.59 -6.94
C GLY A 20 19.30 2.41 -5.67
N GLU A 21 19.34 3.73 -5.78
CA GLU A 21 19.03 4.65 -4.67
C GLU A 21 17.54 4.56 -4.28
N LEU A 22 16.63 4.51 -5.25
CA LEU A 22 15.21 4.34 -4.98
C LEU A 22 14.92 3.05 -4.19
N LEU A 23 15.59 1.94 -4.53
CA LEU A 23 15.47 0.70 -3.77
C LEU A 23 15.96 0.87 -2.33
N GLN A 24 17.09 1.55 -2.12
CA GLN A 24 17.58 1.82 -0.77
C GLN A 24 16.64 2.72 0.02
N LEU A 25 16.03 3.71 -0.62
CA LEU A 25 15.03 4.57 0.00
C LEU A 25 13.78 3.79 0.42
N LEU A 26 13.29 2.89 -0.44
CA LEU A 26 12.17 2.01 -0.13
C LEU A 26 12.43 1.14 1.10
N ILE A 27 13.67 0.70 1.30
CA ILE A 27 14.06 -0.16 2.43
C ILE A 27 14.23 0.65 3.72
N SER A 28 14.90 1.81 3.65
CA SER A 28 15.47 2.45 4.84
C SER A 28 14.94 3.85 5.15
N ASN A 29 14.25 4.50 4.21
CA ASN A 29 13.83 5.88 4.39
C ASN A 29 12.40 5.98 4.94
N GLU A 30 12.22 6.83 5.95
CA GLU A 30 10.93 7.11 6.59
C GLU A 30 9.89 7.69 5.62
N GLN A 31 10.32 8.46 4.61
CA GLN A 31 9.42 8.98 3.60
C GLN A 31 8.71 7.86 2.83
N PHE A 32 9.38 6.73 2.61
CA PHE A 32 8.84 5.60 1.88
C PHE A 32 8.23 4.53 2.79
N ALA A 33 8.28 4.73 4.11
CA ALA A 33 7.87 3.72 5.09
C ALA A 33 6.43 3.25 4.94
N TRP A 34 5.55 4.17 4.59
CA TRP A 34 4.13 3.87 4.43
C TRP A 34 3.87 2.84 3.32
N LEU A 35 4.63 2.86 2.21
CA LEU A 35 4.48 1.89 1.11
C LEU A 35 4.79 0.46 1.55
N ARG A 36 5.64 0.28 2.57
CA ARG A 36 5.97 -1.04 3.10
C ARG A 36 4.77 -1.75 3.73
N ASN A 37 3.78 -1.01 4.26
CA ASN A 37 2.56 -1.62 4.79
C ASN A 37 1.76 -2.33 3.68
N ILE A 38 1.71 -1.75 2.48
CA ILE A 38 1.04 -2.38 1.33
C ILE A 38 1.86 -3.61 0.87
N SER A 39 3.19 -3.48 0.79
CA SER A 39 4.04 -4.62 0.45
C SER A 39 3.89 -5.77 1.44
N MET A 40 3.75 -5.48 2.74
CA MET A 40 3.56 -6.48 3.78
C MET A 40 2.23 -7.22 3.61
N LEU A 41 1.14 -6.52 3.29
CA LEU A 41 -0.15 -7.16 2.98
C LEU A 41 -0.04 -8.09 1.76
N VAL A 42 0.68 -7.68 0.71
CA VAL A 42 0.91 -8.53 -0.48
C VAL A 42 1.71 -9.78 -0.12
N VAL A 43 2.77 -9.61 0.69
CA VAL A 43 3.58 -10.75 1.17
C VAL A 43 2.72 -11.70 2.01
N GLU A 44 1.88 -11.20 2.91
CA GLU A 44 0.99 -12.01 3.75
C GLU A 44 0.00 -12.83 2.89
N ILE A 45 -0.55 -12.21 1.84
CA ILE A 45 -1.41 -12.90 0.86
C ILE A 45 -0.61 -13.98 0.12
N ASP A 46 0.57 -13.66 -0.40
CA ASP A 46 1.40 -14.61 -1.13
C ASP A 46 1.83 -15.79 -0.25
N GLU A 47 2.23 -15.54 0.99
CA GLU A 47 2.62 -16.57 1.96
C GLU A 47 1.45 -17.49 2.28
N THR A 48 0.26 -16.92 2.51
CA THR A 48 -0.95 -17.72 2.77
C THR A 48 -1.35 -18.58 1.58
N LEU A 49 -1.28 -18.04 0.35
CA LEU A 49 -1.64 -18.76 -0.86
C LEU A 49 -0.62 -19.85 -1.25
N ASN A 50 0.64 -19.72 -0.84
CA ASN A 50 1.72 -20.66 -1.13
C ASN A 50 2.06 -21.57 0.06
N ALA A 51 1.28 -21.53 1.14
CA ALA A 51 1.46 -22.42 2.28
C ALA A 51 1.24 -23.89 1.88
N ASP A 52 1.93 -24.80 2.57
CA ASP A 52 1.75 -26.25 2.36
C ASP A 52 0.37 -26.72 2.87
N GLU A 53 -0.19 -26.01 3.86
CA GLU A 53 -1.53 -26.24 4.38
C GLU A 53 -2.63 -25.61 3.49
N PRO A 54 -3.80 -26.26 3.36
CA PRO A 54 -4.94 -25.66 2.68
C PRO A 54 -5.39 -24.36 3.37
N VAL A 55 -5.53 -23.29 2.58
CA VAL A 55 -6.09 -22.01 3.05
C VAL A 55 -7.48 -22.24 3.64
N THR A 56 -7.68 -21.85 4.89
CA THR A 56 -8.98 -21.94 5.55
C THR A 56 -9.83 -20.69 5.29
N LEU A 57 -11.13 -20.79 5.57
CA LEU A 57 -12.01 -19.60 5.53
C LEU A 57 -11.61 -18.55 6.56
N GLU A 58 -11.02 -18.95 7.68
CA GLU A 58 -10.56 -18.05 8.73
C GLU A 58 -9.32 -17.25 8.28
N ASP A 59 -8.38 -17.90 7.59
CA ASP A 59 -7.21 -17.24 7.00
C ASP A 59 -7.63 -16.21 5.95
N ALA A 60 -8.54 -16.61 5.05
CA ALA A 60 -9.08 -15.72 4.03
C ALA A 60 -9.80 -14.51 4.64
N GLN A 61 -10.61 -14.73 5.67
CA GLN A 61 -11.32 -13.64 6.36
C GLN A 61 -10.34 -12.69 7.07
N SER A 62 -9.30 -13.23 7.71
CA SER A 62 -8.28 -12.43 8.39
C SER A 62 -7.53 -11.53 7.41
N LEU A 63 -7.14 -12.04 6.24
CA LEU A 63 -6.51 -11.25 5.18
C LEU A 63 -7.43 -10.13 4.66
N LEU A 64 -8.73 -10.43 4.47
CA LEU A 64 -9.70 -9.43 4.04
C LEU A 64 -9.88 -8.32 5.09
N ASP A 65 -9.88 -8.67 6.37
CA ASP A 65 -10.01 -7.69 7.44
C ASP A 65 -8.73 -6.83 7.59
N SER A 66 -7.54 -7.43 7.47
CA SER A 66 -6.27 -6.71 7.37
C SER A 66 -6.26 -5.72 6.20
N ALA A 67 -6.74 -6.15 5.01
CA ALA A 67 -6.84 -5.29 3.84
C ALA A 67 -7.81 -4.12 4.05
N ARG A 68 -9.00 -4.38 4.62
CA ARG A 68 -9.99 -3.33 4.95
C ARG A 68 -9.43 -2.32 5.94
N GLN A 69 -8.77 -2.79 6.99
CA GLN A 69 -8.18 -1.93 8.02
C GLN A 69 -7.06 -1.07 7.45
N LEU A 70 -6.15 -1.65 6.67
CA LEU A 70 -5.05 -0.91 6.07
C LEU A 70 -5.54 0.14 5.06
N LEU A 71 -6.46 -0.24 4.18
CA LEU A 71 -6.93 0.60 3.06
C LEU A 71 -8.03 1.59 3.45
N THR A 72 -8.04 2.06 4.71
CA THR A 72 -8.96 3.09 5.19
C THR A 72 -8.26 4.45 5.17
N PRO A 73 -8.48 5.31 4.17
CA PRO A 73 -7.86 6.64 4.13
C PRO A 73 -8.47 7.57 5.18
N ALA A 74 -7.63 8.39 5.82
CA ALA A 74 -8.09 9.42 6.77
C ALA A 74 -7.19 10.65 6.73
N GLU A 75 -7.78 11.85 6.61
CA GLU A 75 -7.07 13.13 6.55
C GLU A 75 -6.32 13.47 7.85
N ASP A 76 -6.93 13.14 8.99
CA ASP A 76 -6.38 13.41 10.33
C ASP A 76 -5.85 12.15 11.03
N GLY A 77 -5.72 11.05 10.29
CA GLY A 77 -5.28 9.76 10.78
C GLY A 77 -3.79 9.63 11.13
N ASN A 78 -3.34 8.38 11.23
CA ASN A 78 -1.94 8.02 11.36
C ASN A 78 -1.15 8.32 10.08
N THR A 79 0.18 8.12 10.11
CA THR A 79 1.07 8.43 9.00
C THR A 79 0.68 7.73 7.69
N PHE A 80 0.28 6.46 7.74
CA PHE A 80 -0.16 5.72 6.56
C PHE A 80 -1.46 6.30 6.00
N GLU A 81 -2.47 6.43 6.85
CA GLU A 81 -3.81 6.89 6.47
C GLU A 81 -3.77 8.26 5.78
N LYS A 82 -2.95 9.17 6.32
CA LYS A 82 -2.71 10.50 5.75
C LYS A 82 -2.03 10.44 4.39
N LYS A 83 -0.95 9.65 4.27
CA LYS A 83 -0.23 9.53 3.00
C LYS A 83 -1.06 8.85 1.92
N TYR A 84 -1.82 7.82 2.29
CA TYR A 84 -2.74 7.15 1.39
C TYR A 84 -3.88 8.07 0.95
N TYR A 85 -4.49 8.81 1.88
CA TYR A 85 -5.50 9.85 1.57
C TYR A 85 -4.97 10.90 0.57
N ASN A 86 -3.76 11.42 0.81
CA ASN A 86 -3.13 12.37 -0.11
C ASN A 86 -2.83 11.76 -1.49
N ALA A 87 -2.41 10.49 -1.54
CA ALA A 87 -2.15 9.81 -2.80
C ALA A 87 -3.43 9.64 -3.64
N LEU A 88 -4.56 9.32 -3.01
CA LEU A 88 -5.87 9.23 -3.67
C LEU A 88 -6.29 10.54 -4.33
N GLN A 89 -5.98 11.68 -3.72
CA GLN A 89 -6.33 12.99 -4.29
C GLN A 89 -5.42 13.42 -5.43
N ARG A 90 -4.15 13.01 -5.41
CA ARG A 90 -3.12 13.50 -6.33
C ARG A 90 -2.96 12.65 -7.58
N GLU A 91 -3.22 11.35 -7.47
CA GLU A 91 -2.96 10.36 -8.52
C GLU A 91 -4.29 9.70 -8.93
N PRO A 92 -4.90 10.08 -10.07
CA PRO A 92 -6.20 9.55 -10.50
C PRO A 92 -6.25 8.03 -10.58
N ASP A 93 -5.18 7.40 -11.06
CA ASP A 93 -5.10 5.96 -11.13
C ASP A 93 -5.23 5.33 -9.72
N VAL A 94 -4.68 5.97 -8.68
CA VAL A 94 -4.70 5.43 -7.29
C VAL A 94 -6.12 5.44 -6.76
N ALA A 95 -6.88 6.48 -7.08
CA ALA A 95 -8.30 6.56 -6.76
C ALA A 95 -9.12 5.46 -7.47
N LEU A 96 -8.82 5.17 -8.75
CA LEU A 96 -9.47 4.09 -9.49
C LEU A 96 -9.15 2.72 -8.88
N ALA A 97 -7.88 2.43 -8.60
CA ALA A 97 -7.46 1.19 -7.97
C ALA A 97 -8.08 1.01 -6.57
N HIS A 98 -8.21 2.10 -5.81
CA HIS A 98 -8.91 2.08 -4.52
C HIS A 98 -10.40 1.76 -4.68
N ALA A 99 -11.08 2.37 -5.66
CA ALA A 99 -12.49 2.08 -5.92
C ALA A 99 -12.72 0.60 -6.27
N GLU A 100 -11.85 0.02 -7.11
CA GLU A 100 -11.89 -1.39 -7.47
C GLU A 100 -11.71 -2.30 -6.26
N ILE A 101 -10.69 -2.06 -5.43
CA ILE A 101 -10.43 -2.92 -4.27
C ILE A 101 -11.52 -2.77 -3.20
N THR A 102 -12.04 -1.56 -2.97
CA THR A 102 -13.17 -1.35 -2.05
C THR A 102 -14.41 -2.09 -2.53
N GLN A 103 -14.67 -2.14 -3.84
CA GLN A 103 -15.78 -2.91 -4.39
C GLN A 103 -15.58 -4.42 -4.17
N ILE A 104 -14.36 -4.94 -4.30
CA ILE A 104 -14.04 -6.34 -4.01
C ILE A 104 -14.23 -6.63 -2.53
N LEU A 105 -13.70 -5.78 -1.65
CA LEU A 105 -13.77 -5.96 -0.19
C LEU A 105 -15.20 -5.80 0.39
N ALA A 106 -16.11 -5.16 -0.34
CA ALA A 106 -17.51 -5.02 0.02
C ALA A 106 -18.36 -6.27 -0.34
N GLN A 107 -17.84 -7.17 -1.18
CA GLN A 107 -18.53 -8.42 -1.50
C GLN A 107 -18.46 -9.37 -0.30
N LYS A 108 -19.59 -10.03 -0.01
CA LYS A 108 -19.75 -11.01 1.08
C LYS A 108 -19.59 -12.42 0.56
#